data_AF-Q869J6-F1
#
_entry.id   AF-Q869J6-F1
#
_cell.length_a   1.000
_cell.length_b   1.000
_cell.length_c   1.000
_cell.angle_alpha   90.00
_cell.angle_beta   90.00
_cell.angle_gamma   90.00
#
_symmetry.space_group_name_H-M   'P 1'
#
loop_
_entity.id
_entity.type
_entity.pdbx_description
1 polymer ?
#
loop_
_entity_poly.entity_id
_entity_poly.type
_entity_poly.pdbx_seq_one_letter_code
_entity_poly.pdbx_strand_id
1 'polypeptide(L)'
;IVEAWHEPIQAASSGGAPSSPTLITRLTTQGWLAVGLNWTNATHQSGNITLHYAYRVHCSVNYYGNICGDLCRPRDDKFGHFNCSPTGAKVCLPGWTGEYCSKAVCAPGCHEEHGGCDAPNECKCRMGWQGKLCDQCIRYPGCLQGTCNSPWQCNCD
;
A
#
# COMPACT_ATOMS: atom_id res chain seq x y z
N ILE A 1 -20.36 -20.70 -15.37
CA ILE A 1 -21.17 -21.93 -15.51
C ILE A 1 -21.00 -22.71 -14.21
N VAL A 2 -22.08 -23.23 -13.64
CA VAL A 2 -22.05 -24.10 -12.47
C VAL A 2 -22.83 -25.37 -12.83
N GLU A 3 -22.28 -26.54 -12.55
CA GLU A 3 -22.88 -27.82 -12.89
C GLU A 3 -22.95 -28.70 -11.64
N ALA A 4 -24.09 -29.38 -11.47
CA ALA A 4 -24.28 -30.39 -10.45
C ALA A 4 -24.26 -31.77 -11.10
N TRP A 5 -23.43 -32.67 -10.56
CA TRP A 5 -23.17 -34.01 -11.12
C TRP A 5 -23.53 -35.10 -10.11
N HIS A 6 -24.07 -36.21 -10.59
CA HIS A 6 -24.23 -37.45 -9.84
C HIS A 6 -23.04 -38.36 -10.14
N GLU A 7 -22.30 -38.74 -9.09
CA GLU A 7 -21.24 -39.74 -9.17
C GLU A 7 -21.78 -41.11 -8.73
N PRO A 8 -21.77 -42.13 -9.60
CA PRO A 8 -22.19 -43.47 -9.23
C PRO A 8 -21.16 -44.15 -8.34
N ILE A 9 -21.60 -44.96 -7.38
CA ILE A 9 -20.72 -45.71 -6.49
C ILE A 9 -19.98 -46.78 -7.30
N GLN A 10 -18.64 -46.73 -7.30
CA GLN A 10 -17.81 -47.79 -7.87
C GLN A 10 -17.79 -49.00 -6.91
N ALA A 11 -18.47 -50.09 -7.28
CA ALA A 11 -18.34 -51.35 -6.56
C ALA A 11 -16.94 -51.93 -6.81
N ALA A 12 -16.11 -52.01 -5.76
CA ALA A 12 -14.71 -52.44 -5.81
C ALA A 12 -14.48 -53.93 -6.19
N SER A 13 -15.46 -54.63 -6.76
CA SER A 13 -15.38 -56.09 -6.93
C SER A 13 -16.10 -56.70 -8.14
N SER A 14 -16.61 -55.92 -9.09
CA SER A 14 -17.16 -56.48 -10.34
C SER A 14 -16.51 -55.81 -11.53
N GLY A 15 -15.85 -56.59 -12.40
CA GLY A 15 -15.18 -56.14 -13.63
C GLY A 15 -16.13 -55.60 -14.72
N GLY A 16 -17.15 -54.83 -14.33
CA GLY A 16 -17.97 -54.02 -15.21
C GLY A 16 -17.28 -52.68 -15.49
N ALA A 17 -17.52 -52.13 -16.68
CA ALA A 17 -16.99 -50.83 -17.07
C ALA A 17 -17.34 -49.75 -16.02
N PRO A 18 -16.42 -48.82 -15.71
CA PRO A 18 -16.71 -47.74 -14.78
C PRO A 18 -17.93 -46.96 -15.25
N SER A 19 -18.93 -46.83 -14.38
CA SER A 19 -20.11 -46.00 -14.64
C SER A 19 -19.68 -44.53 -14.67
N SER A 20 -20.08 -43.82 -15.72
CA SER A 20 -19.71 -42.41 -15.91
C SER A 20 -20.60 -41.47 -15.07
N PRO A 21 -20.06 -40.33 -14.62
CA PRO A 21 -20.85 -39.33 -13.91
C PRO A 21 -21.98 -38.79 -14.80
N THR A 22 -23.16 -38.56 -14.20
CA THR A 22 -24.36 -38.10 -14.90
C THR A 22 -24.72 -36.67 -14.50
N LEU A 23 -24.95 -35.78 -15.47
CA LEU A 23 -25.31 -34.38 -15.21
C LEU A 23 -26.73 -34.27 -14.63
N ILE A 24 -26.88 -33.59 -13.49
CA ILE A 24 -28.17 -33.34 -12.84
C ILE A 24 -28.78 -32.02 -13.35
N THR A 25 -28.03 -30.93 -13.28
CA THR A 25 -28.45 -29.60 -13.76
C THR A 25 -27.26 -28.72 -14.11
N ARG A 26 -27.47 -27.75 -15.00
CA ARG A 26 -26.46 -26.78 -15.45
C ARG A 26 -27.03 -25.37 -15.37
N LEU A 27 -26.38 -24.53 -14.58
CA LEU A 27 -26.62 -23.09 -14.50
C LEU A 27 -25.62 -22.36 -15.41
N THR A 28 -26.14 -21.55 -16.33
CA THR A 28 -25.37 -20.55 -17.08
C THR A 28 -25.94 -19.17 -16.80
N THR A 29 -25.09 -18.27 -16.31
CA THR A 29 -25.44 -16.88 -16.04
C THR A 29 -24.34 -15.98 -16.57
N GLN A 30 -24.72 -14.77 -17.01
CA GLN A 30 -23.82 -13.74 -17.51
C GLN A 30 -24.20 -12.41 -16.89
N GLY A 31 -23.21 -11.61 -16.55
CA GLY A 31 -23.43 -10.31 -15.96
C GLY A 31 -22.12 -9.64 -15.60
N TRP A 32 -22.14 -8.32 -15.54
CA TRP A 32 -21.04 -7.55 -14.97
C TRP A 32 -21.18 -7.50 -13.45
N LEU A 33 -20.07 -7.66 -12.74
CA LEU A 33 -20.02 -7.54 -11.30
C LEU A 33 -18.82 -6.67 -10.92
N ALA A 34 -19.09 -5.57 -10.21
CA ALA A 34 -18.05 -4.72 -9.67
C ALA A 34 -17.27 -5.44 -8.56
N VAL A 35 -16.01 -5.04 -8.37
CA VAL A 35 -15.23 -5.45 -7.20
C VAL A 35 -15.90 -4.91 -5.93
N GLY A 36 -16.07 -5.76 -4.92
CA GLY A 36 -16.69 -5.40 -3.66
C GLY A 36 -16.61 -6.50 -2.61
N LEU A 37 -16.74 -6.10 -1.34
CA LEU A 37 -16.76 -7.05 -0.22
C LEU A 37 -18.12 -7.71 -0.01
N ASN A 38 -19.18 -7.11 -0.57
CA ASN A 38 -20.55 -7.57 -0.42
C ASN A 38 -20.82 -8.79 -1.30
N TRP A 39 -21.59 -9.73 -0.76
CA TRP A 39 -22.06 -10.91 -1.49
C TRP A 39 -23.26 -10.56 -2.36
N THR A 40 -23.22 -11.01 -3.62
CA THR A 40 -24.38 -11.00 -4.51
C THR A 40 -25.09 -12.33 -4.39
N ASN A 41 -26.29 -12.32 -3.81
CA ASN A 41 -27.13 -13.51 -3.69
C ASN A 41 -27.92 -13.73 -4.97
N ALA A 42 -28.02 -14.97 -5.41
CA ALA A 42 -28.81 -15.37 -6.57
C ALA A 42 -29.46 -16.73 -6.34
N THR A 43 -30.53 -16.97 -7.08
CA THR A 43 -31.24 -18.25 -7.07
C THR A 43 -31.47 -18.67 -8.51
N HIS A 44 -31.21 -19.95 -8.78
CA HIS A 44 -31.51 -20.57 -10.06
C HIS A 44 -32.50 -21.71 -9.86
N GLN A 45 -33.51 -21.77 -10.72
CA GLN A 45 -34.52 -22.82 -10.72
C GLN A 45 -34.51 -23.51 -12.08
N SER A 46 -34.47 -24.84 -12.07
CA SER A 46 -34.50 -25.69 -13.26
C SER A 46 -35.39 -26.91 -12.97
N GLY A 47 -36.65 -26.85 -13.41
CA GLY A 47 -37.64 -27.86 -13.05
C GLY A 47 -37.86 -27.90 -11.53
N ASN A 48 -37.71 -29.08 -10.93
CA ASN A 48 -37.86 -29.28 -9.47
C ASN A 48 -36.58 -28.99 -8.67
N ILE A 49 -35.52 -28.51 -9.33
CA ILE A 49 -34.23 -28.24 -8.70
C ILE A 49 -34.11 -26.74 -8.47
N THR A 50 -33.80 -26.36 -7.22
CA THR A 50 -33.48 -24.98 -6.84
C THR A 50 -32.07 -24.91 -6.29
N LEU A 51 -31.28 -23.97 -6.82
CA LEU A 51 -29.92 -23.68 -6.38
C LEU A 51 -29.88 -22.26 -5.82
N HIS A 52 -29.64 -22.13 -4.52
CA HIS A 52 -29.34 -20.86 -3.87
C HIS A 52 -27.81 -20.71 -3.78
N TYR A 53 -27.29 -19.60 -4.28
CA TYR A 53 -25.84 -19.36 -4.30
C TYR A 53 -25.54 -17.88 -4.11
N ALA A 54 -24.32 -17.59 -3.67
CA ALA A 54 -23.81 -16.24 -3.55
C ALA A 54 -22.42 -16.16 -4.18
N TYR A 55 -22.11 -15.03 -4.79
CA TYR A 55 -20.81 -14.79 -5.40
C TYR A 55 -20.37 -13.33 -5.19
N ARG A 56 -19.06 -13.10 -5.14
CA ARG A 56 -18.45 -11.76 -5.10
C ARG A 56 -17.11 -11.76 -5.82
N VAL A 57 -16.66 -10.58 -6.24
CA VAL A 57 -15.30 -10.37 -6.75
C VAL A 57 -14.60 -9.41 -5.80
N HIS A 58 -13.47 -9.83 -5.25
CA HIS A 58 -12.65 -9.00 -4.36
C HIS A 58 -11.18 -9.14 -4.73
N CYS A 59 -10.38 -8.16 -4.35
CA CYS A 59 -8.96 -8.18 -4.63
C CYS A 59 -8.19 -9.14 -3.72
N SER A 60 -7.09 -9.68 -4.26
CA SER A 60 -6.10 -10.42 -3.49
C SER A 60 -5.41 -9.50 -2.48
N VAL A 61 -4.75 -10.11 -1.50
CA VAL A 61 -3.96 -9.38 -0.49
C VAL A 61 -2.98 -8.42 -1.19
N ASN A 62 -2.96 -7.16 -0.74
CA ASN A 62 -2.13 -6.06 -1.26
C ASN A 62 -2.51 -5.51 -2.65
N TYR A 63 -3.59 -5.99 -3.26
CA TYR A 63 -4.13 -5.43 -4.49
C TYR A 63 -5.37 -4.61 -4.22
N TYR A 64 -5.49 -3.47 -4.90
CA TYR A 64 -6.53 -2.48 -4.68
C TYR A 64 -7.04 -1.92 -6.02
N GLY A 65 -8.04 -1.05 -5.92
CA GLY A 65 -8.69 -0.43 -7.07
C GLY A 65 -9.88 -1.24 -7.57
N ASN A 66 -10.63 -0.65 -8.50
CA ASN A 66 -11.85 -1.22 -9.09
C ASN A 66 -11.60 -2.45 -9.98
N ILE A 67 -10.35 -2.66 -10.39
CA ILE A 67 -9.91 -3.80 -11.21
C ILE A 67 -8.80 -4.62 -10.53
N CYS A 68 -8.49 -4.35 -9.24
CA CYS A 68 -7.41 -5.02 -8.51
C CYS A 68 -6.04 -4.90 -9.18
N GLY A 69 -5.77 -3.78 -9.86
CA GLY A 69 -4.52 -3.52 -10.58
C GLY A 69 -3.46 -2.80 -9.74
N ASP A 70 -3.86 -2.15 -8.65
CA ASP A 70 -2.98 -1.31 -7.85
C ASP A 70 -2.32 -2.12 -6.75
N LEU A 71 -1.00 -2.30 -6.81
CA LEU A 71 -0.23 -3.02 -5.80
C LEU A 71 0.27 -2.07 -4.70
N CYS A 72 -0.12 -2.35 -3.46
CA CYS A 72 0.45 -1.68 -2.29
C CYS A 72 0.72 -2.68 -1.17
N ARG A 73 1.99 -2.79 -0.77
CA ARG A 73 2.43 -3.57 0.39
C ARG A 73 2.99 -2.60 1.43
N PRO A 74 2.47 -2.60 2.67
CA PRO A 74 3.03 -1.77 3.73
C PRO A 74 4.53 -2.04 3.92
N ARG A 75 5.29 -1.00 4.23
CA ARG A 75 6.75 -1.06 4.38
C ARG A 75 7.21 -0.08 5.45
N ASP A 76 8.19 -0.49 6.23
CA ASP A 76 8.88 0.36 7.22
C ASP A 76 10.36 -0.02 7.29
N ASP A 77 11.11 0.40 6.27
CA ASP A 77 12.55 0.15 6.14
C ASP A 77 13.22 1.29 5.36
N LYS A 78 14.52 1.17 5.07
CA LYS A 78 15.31 2.19 4.36
C LYS A 78 14.71 2.66 3.02
N PHE A 79 13.85 1.86 2.38
CA PHE A 79 13.25 2.18 1.09
C PHE A 79 11.87 2.83 1.19
N GLY A 80 11.29 2.93 2.39
CA GLY A 80 10.03 3.64 2.58
C GLY A 80 9.34 3.31 3.89
N HIS A 81 8.56 4.28 4.35
CA HIS A 81 7.85 4.26 5.63
C HIS A 81 6.38 4.59 5.38
N PHE A 82 5.57 3.59 5.02
CA PHE A 82 4.17 3.81 4.65
C PHE A 82 3.26 2.61 4.90
N ASN A 83 1.97 2.92 5.09
CA ASN A 83 0.88 1.96 5.03
C ASN A 83 0.04 2.16 3.76
N CYS A 84 -0.89 1.27 3.49
CA CYS A 84 -1.76 1.33 2.32
C CYS A 84 -3.16 1.87 2.70
N SER A 85 -3.63 2.85 1.94
CA SER A 85 -5.02 3.31 1.95
C SER A 85 -5.97 2.21 1.45
N PRO A 86 -7.28 2.26 1.77
CA PRO A 86 -8.29 1.42 1.12
C PRO A 86 -8.31 1.49 -0.42
N THR A 87 -7.78 2.57 -1.01
CA THR A 87 -7.63 2.74 -2.46
C THR A 87 -6.31 2.20 -3.01
N GLY A 88 -5.41 1.70 -2.17
CA GLY A 88 -4.06 1.28 -2.56
C GLY A 88 -3.02 2.41 -2.64
N ALA A 89 -3.40 3.65 -2.35
CA ALA A 89 -2.45 4.76 -2.24
C ALA A 89 -1.52 4.57 -1.03
N LYS A 90 -0.25 4.96 -1.16
CA LYS A 90 0.71 4.96 -0.04
C LYS A 90 0.38 6.10 0.92
N VAL A 91 0.29 5.79 2.19
CA VAL A 91 0.07 6.74 3.28
C VAL A 91 1.33 6.76 4.14
N CYS A 92 2.08 7.85 4.08
CA CYS A 92 3.35 7.96 4.80
C CYS A 92 3.13 7.86 6.31
N LEU A 93 4.05 7.17 6.99
CA LEU A 93 4.11 7.18 8.44
C LEU A 93 4.45 8.58 8.95
N PRO A 94 4.08 8.93 10.20
CA PRO A 94 4.37 10.24 10.77
C PRO A 94 5.86 10.58 10.68
N GLY A 95 6.16 11.79 10.20
CA GLY A 95 7.53 12.24 10.01
C GLY A 95 8.18 11.85 8.68
N TRP A 96 7.44 11.23 7.76
CA TRP A 96 7.92 10.86 6.43
C TRP A 96 7.09 11.50 5.31
N THR A 97 7.72 11.74 4.16
CA THR A 97 7.10 12.39 3.00
C THR A 97 7.72 11.91 1.67
N GLY A 98 7.16 12.39 0.57
CA GLY A 98 7.53 12.01 -0.79
C GLY A 98 6.71 10.84 -1.33
N GLU A 99 6.84 10.57 -2.63
CA GLU A 99 6.05 9.57 -3.36
C GLU A 99 6.17 8.13 -2.79
N TYR A 100 7.34 7.81 -2.23
CA TYR A 100 7.63 6.50 -1.61
C TYR A 100 7.79 6.60 -0.10
N CYS A 101 7.47 7.75 0.51
CA CYS A 101 7.60 7.99 1.94
C CYS A 101 9.01 7.65 2.48
N SER A 102 10.04 7.99 1.70
CA SER A 102 11.44 7.73 2.01
C SER A 102 12.20 8.99 2.42
N LYS A 103 11.58 10.17 2.32
CA LYS A 103 12.17 11.44 2.75
C LYS A 103 11.70 11.76 4.17
N ALA A 104 12.64 11.95 5.09
CA ALA A 104 12.31 12.41 6.44
C ALA A 104 11.82 13.86 6.43
N VAL A 105 10.87 14.16 7.30
CA VAL A 105 10.41 15.52 7.61
C VAL A 105 11.27 16.06 8.74
N CYS A 106 12.01 17.13 8.46
CA CYS A 106 12.95 17.71 9.41
C CYS A 106 12.23 18.41 10.58
N ALA A 107 12.99 18.77 11.61
CA ALA A 107 12.47 19.52 12.74
C ALA A 107 11.72 20.78 12.28
N PRO A 108 10.60 21.15 12.91
CA PRO A 108 9.88 22.37 12.57
C PRO A 108 10.80 23.60 12.62
N GLY A 109 10.80 24.39 11.54
CA GLY A 109 11.64 25.58 11.42
C GLY A 109 13.08 25.32 10.99
N CYS A 110 13.48 24.06 10.75
CA CYS A 110 14.78 23.76 10.17
C CYS A 110 14.93 24.44 8.80
N HIS A 111 16.03 25.16 8.60
CA HIS A 111 16.25 25.96 7.40
C HIS A 111 16.30 25.07 6.15
N GLU A 112 15.53 25.39 5.11
CA GLU A 112 15.37 24.51 3.93
C GLU A 112 16.67 24.36 3.12
N GLU A 113 17.45 25.45 3.00
CA GLU A 113 18.70 25.45 2.25
C GLU A 113 19.96 25.12 3.08
N HIS A 114 19.93 25.33 4.39
CA HIS A 114 21.11 25.23 5.26
C HIS A 114 21.01 24.07 6.25
N GLY A 115 19.82 23.50 6.40
CA GLY A 115 19.55 22.30 7.17
C GLY A 115 19.26 21.09 6.29
N GLY A 116 19.19 19.93 6.95
CA GLY A 116 18.78 18.67 6.38
C GLY A 116 18.55 17.64 7.49
N CYS A 117 17.95 16.50 7.18
CA CYS A 117 17.68 15.46 8.15
C CYS A 117 17.68 14.08 7.48
N ASP A 118 18.26 13.10 8.17
CA ASP A 118 18.21 11.69 7.74
C ASP A 118 17.09 10.94 8.47
N ALA A 119 16.71 11.43 9.66
CA ALA A 119 15.59 10.93 10.44
C ALA A 119 14.59 12.05 10.77
N PRO A 120 13.32 11.70 11.02
CA PRO A 120 12.29 12.69 11.33
C PRO A 120 12.63 13.53 12.56
N ASN A 121 12.24 14.81 12.54
CA ASN A 121 12.47 15.78 13.62
C ASN A 121 13.95 16.10 13.92
N GLU A 122 14.89 15.71 13.06
CA GLU A 122 16.27 16.18 13.14
C GLU A 122 16.46 17.47 12.33
N CYS A 123 17.52 18.22 12.66
CA CYS A 123 18.01 19.34 11.84
C CYS A 123 19.54 19.35 11.92
N LYS A 124 20.20 18.88 10.86
CA LYS A 124 21.65 18.85 10.68
C LYS A 124 22.07 20.00 9.79
N CYS A 125 22.98 20.83 10.30
CA CYS A 125 23.42 22.01 9.57
C CYS A 125 24.48 21.66 8.54
N ARG A 126 24.37 22.29 7.37
CA ARG A 126 25.40 22.28 6.34
C ARG A 126 26.62 23.05 6.83
N MET A 127 27.78 22.74 6.24
CA MET A 127 29.04 23.37 6.60
C MET A 127 28.94 24.89 6.52
N GLY A 128 29.34 25.57 7.60
CA GLY A 128 29.26 27.03 7.71
C GLY A 128 28.00 27.56 8.39
N TRP A 129 27.04 26.69 8.73
CA TRP A 129 25.82 27.03 9.47
C TRP A 129 25.75 26.29 10.80
N GLN A 130 25.08 26.89 11.78
CA GLN A 130 24.92 26.40 13.14
C GLN A 130 23.56 26.84 13.72
N GLY A 131 23.34 26.52 15.00
CA GLY A 131 22.08 26.76 15.69
C GLY A 131 21.13 25.57 15.56
N LYS A 132 20.05 25.57 16.36
CA LYS A 132 19.07 24.47 16.37
C LYS A 132 18.29 24.35 15.06
N LEU A 133 18.18 25.45 14.32
CA LEU A 133 17.42 25.56 13.08
C LEU A 133 18.31 25.75 11.85
N CYS A 134 19.64 25.77 12.01
CA CYS A 134 20.61 26.02 10.94
C CYS A 134 20.43 27.38 10.23
N ASP A 135 19.96 28.36 10.98
CA ASP A 135 19.69 29.74 10.56
C ASP A 135 20.82 30.71 10.94
N GLN A 136 21.84 30.24 11.67
CA GLN A 136 22.96 31.06 12.12
C GLN A 136 24.23 30.73 11.35
N CYS A 137 24.92 31.73 10.83
CA CYS A 137 26.23 31.53 10.21
C CYS A 137 27.32 31.26 11.26
N ILE A 138 28.31 30.46 10.88
CA ILE A 138 29.55 30.28 11.63
C ILE A 138 30.52 31.39 11.20
N ARG A 139 31.03 32.15 12.17
CA ARG A 139 32.04 33.21 11.92
C ARG A 139 33.39 32.63 11.53
N TYR A 140 34.25 33.43 10.90
CA TYR A 140 35.62 33.02 10.57
C TYR A 140 36.37 32.52 11.83
N PRO A 141 37.13 31.41 11.77
CA PRO A 141 37.91 30.93 12.91
C PRO A 141 38.87 32.01 13.43
N GLY A 142 38.76 32.37 14.71
CA GLY A 142 39.56 33.44 15.33
C GLY A 142 38.92 34.83 15.31
N CYS A 143 37.69 34.98 14.81
CA CYS A 143 36.92 36.22 14.93
C CYS A 143 36.60 36.51 16.40
N LEU A 144 37.22 37.57 16.96
CA LEU A 144 37.08 37.94 18.38
C LEU A 144 35.79 38.76 18.63
N GLN A 145 35.66 39.91 17.97
CA GLN A 145 34.49 40.80 18.03
C GLN A 145 34.06 41.13 16.59
N GLY A 146 32.79 40.85 16.28
CA GLY A 146 32.27 40.91 14.92
C GLY A 146 31.22 39.85 14.63
N THR A 147 30.46 40.08 13.55
CA THR A 147 29.29 39.30 13.13
C THR A 147 29.51 38.63 11.77
N CYS A 148 28.52 37.87 11.30
CA CYS A 148 28.50 37.31 9.96
C CYS A 148 27.09 37.45 9.35
N ASN A 149 27.02 37.67 8.03
CA ASN A 149 25.79 37.55 7.25
C ASN A 149 25.81 36.29 6.38
N SER A 150 27.02 35.83 6.04
CA SER A 150 27.28 34.57 5.34
C SER A 150 28.38 33.79 6.08
N PRO A 151 28.47 32.47 5.90
CA PRO A 151 29.48 31.66 6.56
C PRO A 151 30.89 32.21 6.37
N TRP A 152 31.70 32.07 7.42
CA TRP A 152 33.13 32.40 7.45
C TRP A 152 33.46 33.89 7.28
N GLN A 153 32.49 34.77 7.53
CA GLN A 153 32.73 36.21 7.66
C GLN A 153 33.13 36.60 9.08
N CYS A 154 33.77 37.76 9.20
CA CYS A 154 34.02 38.47 10.46
C CYS A 154 33.87 39.97 10.20
N ASN A 155 32.62 40.44 10.24
CA ASN A 155 32.28 41.85 10.06
C ASN A 155 32.47 42.53 11.42
N CYS A 156 33.55 43.29 11.60
CA CYS A 156 33.85 43.96 12.87
C CYS A 156 32.70 44.86 13.33
N ASP A 157 32.46 44.86 14.63
CA ASP A 157 31.49 45.75 15.29
C ASP A 157 31.96 47.22 15.28
#